data_AF-A0A841CUK2-F1
#
_entry.id   AF-A0A841CUK2-F1
#
_cell.length_a   1.000
_cell.length_b   1.000
_cell.length_c   1.000
_cell.angle_alpha   90.00
_cell.angle_beta   90.00
_cell.angle_gamma   90.00
#
_symmetry.space_group_name_H-M   'P 1'
#
loop_
_entity.id
_entity.type
_entity.pdbx_description
1 polymer ?
#
loop_
_entity_poly.entity_id
_entity_poly.type
_entity_poly.pdbx_seq_one_letter_code
_entity_poly.pdbx_strand_id
1 'polypeptide(L)'
;MWAAEFVDPDALAAADTGFPEDGTSSPGAARRYCGALGKRGTCQVGVSVHAVTDWASAAPDWRLFLPESWDDTKTDDESTAAEIVRKRTRCAIPDRVRHREKRRTAASGAWRWT
;
A
#
# COMPACT_ATOMS: atom_id res chain seq x y z
N MET A 1 -1.00 -1.97 -20.60
CA MET A 1 -0.98 -3.13 -19.67
C MET A 1 -2.27 -3.90 -19.96
N TRP A 2 -2.20 -5.19 -20.33
CA TRP A 2 -3.31 -5.89 -21.00
C TRP A 2 -4.66 -5.79 -20.30
N ALA A 3 -4.72 -5.90 -18.97
CA ALA A 3 -5.97 -5.82 -18.22
C ALA A 3 -6.65 -4.43 -18.28
N ALA A 4 -5.88 -3.34 -18.31
CA ALA A 4 -6.45 -2.00 -18.39
C ALA A 4 -7.02 -1.70 -19.79
N GLU A 5 -6.32 -2.16 -20.84
CA GLU A 5 -6.78 -2.03 -22.23
C GLU A 5 -7.98 -2.94 -22.52
N PHE A 6 -8.06 -4.12 -21.88
CA PHE A 6 -9.19 -5.03 -22.02
C PHE A 6 -10.47 -4.50 -21.36
N VAL A 7 -10.35 -3.84 -20.21
CA VAL A 7 -11.52 -3.37 -19.44
C VAL A 7 -12.17 -2.14 -20.05
N ASP A 8 -11.44 -1.32 -20.83
CA ASP A 8 -11.91 -0.07 -21.43
C ASP A 8 -12.74 0.79 -20.43
N PRO A 9 -12.09 1.31 -19.38
CA PRO A 9 -12.81 1.78 -18.20
C PRO A 9 -13.57 3.10 -18.41
N ASP A 10 -14.80 3.15 -17.90
CA ASP A 10 -15.58 4.39 -17.77
C ASP A 10 -15.01 5.32 -16.68
N ALA A 11 -14.37 4.75 -15.66
CA ALA A 11 -13.73 5.50 -14.58
C ALA A 11 -12.54 4.77 -13.93
N LEU A 12 -11.80 5.52 -13.12
CA LEU A 12 -10.74 5.01 -12.26
C LEU A 12 -11.12 5.19 -10.78
N ALA A 13 -11.09 4.10 -10.01
CA ALA A 13 -11.38 4.11 -8.58
C ALA A 13 -10.12 3.81 -7.76
N ALA A 14 -9.72 4.73 -6.87
CA ALA A 14 -8.65 4.45 -5.91
C ALA A 14 -9.20 3.61 -4.75
N ALA A 15 -8.52 2.52 -4.43
CA ALA A 15 -8.88 1.65 -3.33
C ALA A 15 -7.66 1.31 -2.47
N ASP A 16 -7.92 0.94 -1.22
CA ASP A 16 -6.95 0.27 -0.38
C ASP A 16 -7.55 -1.02 0.18
N THR A 17 -6.72 -2.04 0.32
CA THR A 17 -7.12 -3.35 0.81
C THR A 17 -6.18 -3.78 1.93
N GLY A 18 -6.77 -4.12 3.07
CA GLY A 18 -6.04 -4.64 4.22
C GLY A 18 -5.93 -6.16 4.15
N PHE A 19 -4.71 -6.68 4.27
CA PHE A 19 -4.39 -8.10 4.35
C PHE A 19 -4.06 -8.45 5.81
N PRO A 20 -4.89 -9.24 6.50
CA PRO A 20 -4.66 -9.60 7.90
C PRO A 20 -3.34 -10.36 8.09
N GLU A 21 -2.60 -10.04 9.14
CA GLU A 21 -1.34 -10.68 9.48
C GLU A 21 -1.29 -11.03 10.96
N ASP A 22 -0.65 -12.16 11.30
CA ASP A 22 -0.47 -12.58 12.69
C ASP A 22 0.71 -11.87 13.39
N GLY A 23 1.55 -11.14 12.64
CA GLY A 23 2.73 -10.46 13.19
C GLY A 23 3.18 -9.24 12.38
N THR A 24 4.26 -8.59 12.84
CA THR A 24 4.78 -7.32 12.27
C THR A 24 6.01 -7.51 11.38
N SER A 25 6.40 -8.76 11.10
CA SER A 25 7.58 -9.07 10.29
C SER A 25 7.37 -8.90 8.78
N SER A 26 6.12 -8.91 8.31
CA SER A 26 5.79 -8.73 6.90
C SER A 26 5.96 -7.25 6.49
N PRO A 27 6.42 -6.97 5.25
CA PRO A 27 6.70 -5.61 4.78
C PRO A 27 5.55 -4.61 5.00
N GLY A 28 5.77 -3.54 5.74
CA GLY A 28 4.72 -2.56 5.98
C GLY A 28 3.55 -3.05 6.83
N ALA A 29 3.64 -4.19 7.52
CA ALA A 29 2.63 -4.64 8.48
C ALA A 29 2.58 -3.71 9.70
N ALA A 30 1.38 -3.30 10.11
CA ALA A 30 1.18 -2.50 11.33
C ALA A 30 -0.26 -2.57 11.83
N ARG A 31 -0.44 -2.29 13.13
CA ARG A 31 -1.76 -2.30 13.78
C ARG A 31 -2.62 -1.11 13.36
N ARG A 32 -3.65 -1.37 12.57
CA ARG A 32 -4.58 -0.36 12.01
C ARG A 32 -5.95 -1.00 11.76
N TYR A 33 -6.93 -0.23 11.30
CA TYR A 33 -8.19 -0.81 10.85
C TYR A 33 -7.98 -1.68 9.60
N CYS A 34 -8.47 -2.91 9.62
CA CYS A 34 -8.41 -3.84 8.51
C CYS A 34 -9.84 -4.23 8.12
N GLY A 35 -10.26 -3.88 6.91
CA GLY A 35 -11.61 -4.18 6.42
C GLY A 35 -11.93 -5.67 6.45
N ALA A 36 -10.97 -6.52 6.05
CA ALA A 36 -11.12 -7.98 6.08
C ALA A 36 -11.31 -8.55 7.50
N LEU A 37 -10.74 -7.90 8.53
CA LEU A 37 -10.95 -8.29 9.93
C LEU A 37 -12.20 -7.63 10.55
N GLY A 38 -12.74 -6.58 9.95
CA GLY A 38 -13.79 -5.73 10.53
C GLY A 38 -13.38 -4.96 11.79
N LYS A 39 -12.09 -4.96 12.15
CA LYS A 39 -11.57 -4.36 13.40
C LYS A 39 -10.12 -3.87 13.25
N ARG A 40 -9.60 -3.27 14.32
CA ARG A 40 -8.17 -2.98 14.41
C ARG A 40 -7.38 -4.26 14.63
N GLY A 41 -6.44 -4.55 13.74
CA GLY A 41 -5.54 -5.69 13.80
C GLY A 41 -4.25 -5.37 13.08
N THR A 42 -3.28 -6.27 13.15
CA THR A 42 -2.08 -6.14 12.32
C THR A 42 -2.45 -6.50 10.89
N CYS A 43 -2.17 -5.60 9.97
CA CYS A 43 -2.37 -5.86 8.54
C CYS A 43 -1.32 -5.16 7.69
N GLN A 44 -1.02 -5.76 6.54
CA GLN A 44 -0.44 -5.07 5.40
C GLN A 44 -1.53 -4.36 4.62
N VAL A 45 -1.16 -3.33 3.86
CA VAL A 45 -2.11 -2.62 2.99
C VAL A 45 -1.53 -2.51 1.59
N GLY A 46 -2.29 -3.01 0.62
CA GLY A 46 -2.10 -2.70 -0.80
C GLY A 46 -2.97 -1.51 -1.18
N VAL A 47 -2.41 -0.58 -1.95
CA VAL A 47 -3.13 0.53 -2.57
C VAL A 47 -3.17 0.30 -4.07
N SER A 48 -4.36 0.37 -4.66
CA SER A 48 -4.60 0.13 -6.07
C SER A 48 -5.38 1.27 -6.70
N VAL A 49 -5.30 1.35 -8.02
CA VAL A 49 -6.32 2.05 -8.82
C VAL A 49 -6.98 1.01 -9.69
N HIS A 50 -8.30 0.96 -9.64
CA HIS A 50 -9.12 0.04 -10.38
C HIS A 50 -9.62 0.73 -11.65
N ALA A 51 -9.46 0.05 -12.78
CA ALA A 51 -10.23 0.31 -14.00
C ALA A 51 -11.65 -0.23 -13.77
N VAL A 52 -12.67 0.62 -13.91
CA VAL A 52 -14.05 0.25 -13.62
C VAL A 52 -14.98 0.56 -14.79
N THR A 53 -15.91 -0.36 -15.03
CA THR A 53 -17.11 -0.20 -15.86
C THR A 53 -18.34 -0.55 -15.01
N ASP A 54 -19.53 -0.51 -15.60
CA ASP A 54 -20.76 -0.99 -14.95
C ASP A 54 -20.79 -2.50 -14.68
N TRP A 55 -20.02 -3.30 -15.43
CA TRP A 55 -20.00 -4.77 -15.31
C TRP A 55 -18.66 -5.34 -14.81
N ALA A 56 -17.59 -4.55 -14.70
CA ALA A 56 -16.28 -5.01 -14.26
C ALA A 56 -15.52 -4.03 -13.36
N SER A 57 -14.69 -4.58 -12.47
CA SER A 57 -13.66 -3.85 -11.75
C SER A 57 -12.39 -4.68 -11.74
N ALA A 58 -11.30 -4.12 -12.29
CA ALA A 58 -10.01 -4.77 -12.31
C ALA A 58 -8.94 -3.83 -11.76
N ALA A 59 -8.00 -4.36 -11.00
CA ALA A 59 -6.94 -3.60 -10.37
C ALA A 59 -5.59 -3.92 -11.05
N PRO A 60 -5.25 -3.23 -12.15
CA PRO A 60 -4.10 -3.56 -12.99
C PRO A 60 -2.75 -3.28 -12.32
N ASP A 61 -2.64 -2.25 -11.45
CA ASP A 61 -1.41 -1.96 -10.71
C ASP A 61 -1.72 -1.73 -9.22
N TRP A 62 -0.79 -2.18 -8.38
CA TRP A 62 -0.85 -2.14 -6.93
C TRP A 62 0.49 -1.70 -6.36
N ARG A 63 0.43 -0.99 -5.24
CA ARG A 63 1.61 -0.58 -4.47
C ARG A 63 1.43 -0.95 -3.01
N LEU A 64 2.50 -1.44 -2.40
CA LEU A 64 2.56 -1.60 -0.95
C LEU A 64 2.52 -0.23 -0.28
N PHE A 65 1.65 -0.05 0.71
CA PHE A 65 1.65 1.12 1.58
C PHE A 65 2.51 0.88 2.81
N LEU A 66 3.54 1.72 2.99
CA LEU A 66 4.32 1.77 4.23
C LEU A 66 3.71 2.81 5.19
N PRO A 67 3.29 2.41 6.40
CA PRO A 67 2.87 3.36 7.45
C PRO A 67 4.08 4.14 7.99
N GLU A 68 3.84 5.22 8.73
CA GLU A 68 4.90 6.02 9.37
C GLU A 68 5.79 5.17 10.29
N SER A 69 5.22 4.17 10.95
CA SER A 69 5.99 3.22 11.79
C SER A 69 6.98 2.37 11.00
N TRP A 70 7.03 2.47 9.66
CA TRP A 70 8.00 1.83 8.76
C TRP A 70 8.93 2.84 8.08
N ASP A 71 8.97 4.07 8.56
CA ASP A 71 9.83 5.13 8.04
C ASP A 71 10.66 5.75 9.15
N ASP A 72 11.97 5.48 9.13
CA ASP A 72 12.93 5.98 10.12
C ASP A 72 13.03 7.51 10.13
N THR A 73 12.64 8.19 9.04
CA THR A 73 12.61 9.66 8.99
C THR A 73 11.37 10.27 9.66
N LYS A 74 10.52 9.45 10.29
CA LYS A 74 9.28 9.87 10.97
C LYS A 74 9.35 9.74 12.48
N THR A 75 10.52 9.44 13.02
CA THR A 75 10.76 9.36 14.46
C THR A 75 12.06 10.04 14.81
N ASP A 76 12.09 10.72 15.96
CA ASP A 76 13.31 11.30 16.53
C ASP A 76 14.01 10.33 17.51
N ASP A 77 13.40 9.18 17.79
CA ASP A 77 13.97 8.15 18.67
C ASP A 77 14.94 7.25 17.90
N GLU A 78 16.22 7.31 18.26
CA GLU A 78 17.30 6.59 17.59
C GLU A 78 17.12 5.06 17.64
N SER A 79 16.60 4.54 18.75
CA SER A 79 16.38 3.10 18.92
C SER A 79 15.27 2.59 17.99
N THR A 80 14.20 3.36 17.86
CA THR A 80 13.06 3.11 16.98
C THR A 80 13.48 3.24 15.53
N ALA A 81 14.25 4.27 15.17
CA ALA A 81 14.81 4.44 13.84
C ALA A 81 15.69 3.23 13.45
N ALA A 82 16.57 2.77 14.33
CA ALA A 82 17.42 1.60 14.10
C ALA A 82 16.59 0.31 13.91
N GLU A 83 15.52 0.10 14.68
CA GLU A 83 14.60 -1.02 14.48
C GLU A 83 13.90 -0.94 13.12
N ILE A 84 13.46 0.27 12.72
CA ILE A 84 12.83 0.50 11.43
C ILE A 84 13.79 0.18 10.28
N VAL A 85 15.04 0.65 10.35
CA VAL A 85 16.07 0.32 9.36
C VAL A 85 16.29 -1.19 9.30
N ARG A 86 16.41 -1.86 10.46
CA ARG A 86 16.60 -3.32 10.52
C ARG A 86 15.49 -4.10 9.83
N LYS A 87 14.21 -3.77 10.10
CA LYS A 87 13.08 -4.46 9.46
C LYS A 87 12.95 -4.13 7.98
N ARG A 88 13.22 -2.88 7.57
CA ARG A 88 13.23 -2.48 6.15
C ARG A 88 14.28 -3.27 5.36
N THR A 89 15.48 -3.41 5.91
CA THR A 89 16.55 -4.22 5.31
C THR A 89 16.16 -5.69 5.19
N ARG A 90 15.62 -6.30 6.26
CA ARG A 90 15.16 -7.70 6.25
C ARG A 90 14.07 -7.95 5.20
N CYS A 91 13.18 -6.98 4.99
CA CYS A 91 12.09 -7.04 4.02
C CYS A 91 12.47 -6.54 2.62
N ALA A 92 13.75 -6.24 2.38
CA ALA A 92 14.26 -5.69 1.13
C ALA A 92 13.48 -4.45 0.63
N ILE A 93 13.03 -3.59 1.56
CA ILE A 93 12.36 -2.33 1.22
C ILE A 93 13.43 -1.33 0.75
N PRO A 94 13.39 -0.88 -0.53
CA PRO A 94 14.38 0.08 -1.03
C PRO A 94 14.24 1.45 -0.34
N ASP A 95 15.33 2.19 -0.19
CA ASP A 95 15.33 3.51 0.47
C ASP A 95 14.42 4.54 -0.20
N ARG A 96 14.21 4.42 -1.51
CA ARG A 96 13.27 5.28 -2.27
C ARG A 96 11.80 5.03 -1.91
N VAL A 97 11.48 3.91 -1.28
CA VAL A 97 10.12 3.54 -0.85
C VAL A 97 9.96 3.96 0.62
N ARG A 98 9.26 5.06 0.82
CA ARG A 98 9.06 5.75 2.11
C ARG A 98 7.59 5.91 2.41
N HIS A 99 7.26 6.32 3.63
CA HIS A 99 5.87 6.61 3.97
C HIS A 99 5.33 7.75 3.08
N ARG A 100 4.13 7.53 2.54
CA ARG A 100 3.36 8.53 1.78
C ARG A 100 1.90 8.33 2.08
N GLU A 101 1.12 9.41 2.06
CA GLU A 101 -0.34 9.33 2.13
C GLU A 101 -0.89 8.37 1.07
N LYS A 102 -1.92 7.58 1.40
CA LYS A 102 -2.50 6.59 0.49
C LYS A 102 -2.91 7.18 -0.86
N ARG A 103 -3.50 8.38 -0.87
CA ARG A 103 -3.85 9.10 -2.12
C ARG A 103 -2.64 9.40 -3.02
N ARG A 104 -1.49 9.72 -2.42
CA ARG A 104 -0.23 9.95 -3.15
C ARG A 104 0.37 8.65 -3.64
N THR A 105 0.21 7.57 -2.87
CA THR A 105 0.60 6.22 -3.31
C THR A 105 -0.22 5.79 -4.53
N ALA A 106 -1.55 5.97 -4.51
CA ALA A 106 -2.42 5.68 -5.65
C ALA A 106 -2.03 6.53 -6.88
N ALA A 107 -1.82 7.83 -6.70
CA ALA A 107 -1.45 8.75 -7.78
C ALA A 107 -0.01 8.59 -8.31
N SER A 108 0.83 7.75 -7.69
CA SER A 108 2.23 7.59 -8.11
C SER A 108 2.43 6.67 -9.32
N GLY A 109 1.36 6.02 -9.80
CA GLY A 109 1.36 5.24 -11.03
C GLY A 109 1.14 6.10 -12.29
N ALA A 110 1.48 5.55 -13.45
CA ALA A 110 1.23 6.18 -14.75
C ALA A 110 -0.25 6.00 -15.18
N TRP A 111 -1.18 6.46 -14.36
CA TRP A 111 -2.61 6.45 -14.67
C TRP A 111 -2.89 7.59 -15.65
N ARG A 112 -3.22 7.26 -16.90
CA ARG A 112 -3.65 8.24 -17.89
C ARG A 112 -5.14 8.02 -18.16
N TRP A 113 -5.91 9.09 -18.01
CA TRP A 113 -7.17 9.25 -18.69
C TRP A 113 -6.81 9.46 -20.16
N THR A 114 -6.89 8.42 -20.97
CA THR A 114 -6.86 8.56 -22.43
C THR A 114 -8.27 8.75 -22.93
#